data_AF-A0A2R5FLF7-F1
#
_entry.id   AF-A0A2R5FLF7-F1
#
_cell.length_a   1.000
_cell.length_b   1.000
_cell.length_c   1.000
_cell.angle_alpha   90.00
_cell.angle_beta   90.00
_cell.angle_gamma   90.00
#
_symmetry.space_group_name_H-M   'P 1'
#
loop_
_entity.id
_entity.type
_entity.pdbx_description
1 polymer ?
#
loop_
_entity_poly.entity_id
_entity_poly.type
_entity_poly.pdbx_seq_one_letter_code
_entity_poly.pdbx_strand_id
1 'polypeptide(L)'
;MSSLFEQAIANALNSANPQKVLEGKVANAIIQAGFDLVSFNKTVGLNGEVGEIDVETSNAIIEVTTQTARKLKQVQKLISNSDLNPLNKPVILYAPNYKFTPTQDIIATGSYVVCSQEELLELLSILGA
;
A
#
# COMPACT_ATOMS: atom_id res chain seq x y z
N MET A 1 3.28 16.25 13.23
CA MET A 1 3.67 14.88 12.78
C MET A 1 3.81 14.76 11.26
N SER A 2 3.57 15.82 10.46
CA SER A 2 3.63 15.74 9.00
C SER A 2 5.04 15.69 8.39
N SER A 3 6.06 16.17 9.10
CA SER A 3 7.40 16.40 8.52
C SER A 3 8.21 15.15 8.17
N LEU A 4 7.88 13.96 8.69
CA LEU A 4 8.76 12.78 8.54
C LEU A 4 8.73 12.20 7.11
N PHE A 5 7.56 12.24 6.46
CA PHE A 5 7.36 11.64 5.14
C PHE A 5 7.15 12.67 4.02
N GLU A 6 6.89 13.94 4.36
CA GLU A 6 6.61 15.02 3.39
C GLU A 6 7.63 15.07 2.25
N GLN A 7 8.93 15.05 2.54
CA GLN A 7 9.95 15.12 1.51
C GLN A 7 9.98 13.87 0.63
N ALA A 8 9.81 12.68 1.22
CA ALA A 8 9.79 11.42 0.48
C ALA A 8 8.58 11.35 -0.46
N ILE A 9 7.41 11.75 0.03
CA ILE A 9 6.17 11.84 -0.74
C ILE A 9 6.31 12.89 -1.85
N ALA A 10 6.84 14.08 -1.54
CA ALA A 10 7.09 15.11 -2.54
C ALA A 10 8.05 14.61 -3.64
N ASN A 11 9.09 13.86 -3.28
CA ASN A 11 10.01 13.26 -4.26
C ASN A 11 9.30 12.20 -5.12
N ALA A 12 8.45 11.37 -4.53
CA ALA A 12 7.68 10.37 -5.24
C ALA A 12 6.69 11.00 -6.23
N LEU A 13 5.99 12.07 -5.81
CA LEU A 13 5.06 12.83 -6.65
C LEU A 13 5.73 13.51 -7.85
N ASN A 14 7.00 13.91 -7.72
CA ASN A 14 7.80 14.50 -8.79
C ASN A 14 8.63 13.48 -9.58
N SER A 15 8.44 12.18 -9.34
CA SER A 15 9.21 11.13 -10.03
C SER A 15 8.79 10.99 -11.49
N ALA A 16 9.75 10.64 -12.35
CA ALA A 16 9.45 10.21 -13.73
C ALA A 16 8.83 8.80 -13.79
N ASN A 17 8.87 8.02 -12.70
CA ASN A 17 8.30 6.67 -12.65
C ASN A 17 6.81 6.73 -12.23
N PRO A 18 5.86 6.33 -13.10
CA PRO A 18 4.43 6.37 -12.79
C PRO A 18 4.02 5.56 -11.56
N GLN A 19 4.71 4.46 -11.28
CA GLN A 19 4.47 3.63 -10.09
C GLN A 19 4.78 4.40 -8.81
N LYS A 20 5.94 5.07 -8.75
CA LYS A 20 6.32 5.92 -7.60
C LYS A 20 5.39 7.12 -7.43
N VAL A 21 4.97 7.72 -8.55
CA VAL A 21 3.97 8.80 -8.50
C VAL A 21 2.66 8.31 -7.90
N LEU A 22 2.22 7.09 -8.25
CA LEU A 22 1.00 6.52 -7.70
C LEU A 22 1.11 6.25 -6.19
N GLU A 23 2.23 5.69 -5.74
CA GLU A 23 2.54 5.48 -4.31
C GLU A 23 2.50 6.81 -3.54
N GLY A 24 3.15 7.86 -4.07
CA GLY A 24 3.12 9.19 -3.47
C GLY A 24 1.71 9.79 -3.42
N LYS A 25 0.88 9.57 -4.44
CA LYS A 25 -0.53 10.02 -4.44
C LYS A 25 -1.35 9.30 -3.37
N VAL A 26 -1.18 7.99 -3.22
CA VAL A 26 -1.86 7.19 -2.20
C VAL A 26 -1.46 7.68 -0.80
N ALA A 27 -0.16 7.81 -0.53
CA ALA A 27 0.32 8.30 0.77
C ALA A 27 -0.17 9.73 1.08
N ASN A 28 -0.14 10.62 0.09
CA ASN A 28 -0.65 11.99 0.26
C ASN A 28 -2.16 11.99 0.54
N ALA A 29 -2.95 11.16 -0.16
CA ALA A 29 -4.39 11.07 0.07
C ALA A 29 -4.72 10.59 1.48
N ILE A 30 -3.98 9.61 1.99
CA ILE A 30 -4.11 9.09 3.37
C ILE A 30 -3.87 10.22 4.39
N ILE A 31 -2.77 10.98 4.24
CA ILE A 31 -2.45 12.11 5.12
C ILE A 31 -3.54 13.19 5.05
N GLN A 32 -3.98 13.57 3.86
CA GLN A 32 -5.00 14.61 3.67
C GLN A 32 -6.37 14.20 4.25
N ALA A 33 -6.67 12.91 4.27
CA ALA A 33 -7.86 12.36 4.91
C ALA A 33 -7.74 12.25 6.45
N GLY A 34 -6.57 12.56 7.02
CA GLY A 34 -6.34 12.57 8.47
C GLY A 34 -5.95 11.22 9.06
N PHE A 35 -5.64 10.23 8.22
CA PHE A 35 -5.12 8.93 8.67
C PHE A 35 -3.63 9.01 9.00
N ASP A 36 -3.20 8.23 9.99
CA ASP A 36 -1.80 8.18 10.38
C ASP A 36 -0.99 7.35 9.36
N LEU A 37 0.04 7.99 8.79
CA LEU A 37 1.03 7.31 7.97
C LEU A 37 2.18 6.81 8.87
N VAL A 38 2.38 5.50 8.91
CA VAL A 38 3.41 4.83 9.72
C VAL A 38 4.69 4.58 8.93
N SER A 39 4.58 4.25 7.64
CA SER A 39 5.75 4.10 6.76
C SER A 39 5.41 4.36 5.29
N PHE A 40 6.44 4.73 4.52
CA PHE A 40 6.37 5.01 3.08
C PHE A 40 7.64 4.53 2.38
N ASN A 41 7.50 3.69 1.34
CA ASN A 41 8.58 2.98 0.64
C ASN A 41 9.65 2.39 1.58
N LYS A 42 9.21 1.66 2.61
CA LYS A 42 10.10 1.07 3.63
C LYS A 42 10.69 -0.24 3.12
N THR A 43 12.01 -0.30 2.98
CA THR A 43 12.74 -1.54 2.70
C THR A 43 13.04 -2.31 4.00
N VAL A 44 12.93 -3.64 3.95
CA VAL A 44 13.14 -4.55 5.09
C VAL A 44 14.23 -5.57 4.75
N GLY A 45 15.07 -5.87 5.73
CA GLY A 45 16.26 -6.71 5.58
C GLY A 45 17.47 -5.94 5.04
N LEU A 46 18.63 -6.60 5.02
CA LEU A 46 19.84 -6.00 4.46
C LEU A 46 19.61 -5.73 2.97
N ASN A 47 19.70 -4.46 2.57
CA ASN A 47 19.46 -4.01 1.19
C ASN A 47 18.07 -4.42 0.61
N GLY A 48 17.05 -4.62 1.45
CA GLY A 48 15.68 -4.94 0.98
C GLY A 48 15.45 -6.41 0.62
N GLU A 49 16.35 -7.32 1.01
CA GLU A 49 16.25 -8.75 0.70
C GLU A 49 14.95 -9.41 1.22
N VAL A 50 14.39 -8.89 2.31
CA VAL A 50 13.13 -9.37 2.87
C VAL A 50 11.96 -8.76 2.10
N GLY A 51 12.03 -7.50 1.70
CA GLY A 51 11.04 -6.88 0.82
C GLY A 51 10.89 -5.37 1.02
N GLU A 52 9.81 -4.83 0.47
CA GLU A 52 9.41 -3.44 0.58
C GLU A 52 7.93 -3.35 0.98
N ILE A 53 7.61 -2.30 1.75
CA ILE A 53 6.25 -1.87 2.07
C ILE A 53 6.05 -0.50 1.42
N ASP A 54 5.15 -0.42 0.43
CA ASP A 54 4.90 0.82 -0.32
C ASP A 54 4.32 1.90 0.59
N VAL A 55 3.26 1.57 1.33
CA VAL A 55 2.56 2.49 2.23
C VAL A 55 2.02 1.69 3.43
N GLU A 56 2.14 2.25 4.63
CA GLU A 56 1.63 1.63 5.86
C GLU A 56 0.93 2.67 6.73
N THR A 57 -0.26 2.33 7.23
CA THR A 57 -0.97 3.09 8.27
C THR A 57 -0.87 2.38 9.61
N SER A 58 -1.47 2.96 10.65
CA SER A 58 -1.59 2.31 11.95
C SER A 58 -2.22 0.92 11.87
N ASN A 59 -3.22 0.72 10.99
CA ASN A 59 -4.02 -0.50 10.93
C ASN A 59 -3.99 -1.26 9.59
N ALA A 60 -3.30 -0.77 8.56
CA ALA A 60 -3.23 -1.47 7.27
C ALA A 60 -1.86 -1.32 6.59
N ILE A 61 -1.53 -2.30 5.76
CA ILE A 61 -0.46 -2.21 4.76
C ILE A 61 -1.12 -2.06 3.40
N ILE A 62 -0.68 -1.09 2.61
CA ILE A 62 -1.20 -0.83 1.27
C ILE A 62 -0.07 -1.10 0.26
N GLU A 63 -0.25 -2.14 -0.53
CA GLU A 63 0.57 -2.42 -1.72
C GLU A 63 -0.06 -1.68 -2.90
N VAL A 64 0.75 -0.97 -3.69
CA VAL A 64 0.26 -0.12 -4.77
C VAL A 64 0.70 -0.70 -6.11
N THR A 65 -0.16 -0.68 -7.13
CA THR A 65 0.27 -1.09 -8.47
C THR A 65 -0.42 -0.33 -9.61
N THR A 66 0.39 0.05 -10.59
CA THR A 66 -0.06 0.53 -11.89
C THR A 66 -0.35 -0.60 -12.89
N GLN A 67 0.00 -1.85 -12.56
CA GLN A 67 -0.20 -3.00 -13.45
C GLN A 67 -1.69 -3.36 -13.57
N THR A 68 -2.04 -4.14 -14.60
CA THR A 68 -3.42 -4.60 -14.86
C THR A 68 -3.73 -5.98 -14.28
N ALA A 69 -2.70 -6.69 -13.82
CA ALA A 69 -2.76 -7.98 -13.14
C ALA A 69 -1.43 -8.21 -12.39
N ARG A 70 -1.28 -9.38 -11.74
CA ARG A 70 -0.11 -9.86 -10.97
C ARG A 70 -0.18 -9.49 -9.48
N LYS A 71 0.93 -9.25 -8.80
CA LYS A 71 1.04 -8.93 -7.37
C LYS A 71 0.52 -9.95 -6.33
N LEU A 72 -0.18 -11.02 -6.72
CA LEU A 72 -0.64 -12.06 -5.78
C LEU A 72 0.47 -12.57 -4.85
N LYS A 73 1.65 -12.91 -5.38
CA LYS A 73 2.79 -13.38 -4.57
C LYS A 73 3.27 -12.34 -3.57
N GLN A 74 3.26 -11.07 -3.95
CA GLN A 74 3.68 -9.97 -3.09
C GLN A 74 2.67 -9.76 -1.97
N VAL A 75 1.37 -9.78 -2.28
CA VAL A 75 0.29 -9.72 -1.29
C VAL A 75 0.36 -10.89 -0.30
N GLN A 76 0.50 -12.12 -0.80
CA GLN A 76 0.68 -13.31 0.05
C GLN A 76 1.90 -13.19 0.95
N LYS A 77 3.00 -12.62 0.44
CA LYS A 77 4.22 -12.39 1.22
C LYS A 77 3.98 -11.37 2.33
N LEU A 78 3.33 -10.24 2.05
CA LEU A 78 2.97 -9.24 3.06
C LEU A 78 2.00 -9.79 4.13
N ILE A 79 1.14 -10.73 3.76
CA ILE A 79 0.23 -11.38 4.72
C ILE A 79 0.98 -12.38 5.61
N SER A 80 1.89 -13.18 5.04
CA SER A 80 2.46 -14.35 5.73
C SER A 80 3.83 -14.11 6.36
N ASN A 81 4.55 -13.05 6.00
CA ASN A 81 5.90 -12.80 6.48
C ASN A 81 5.89 -11.84 7.68
N SER A 82 6.28 -12.35 8.85
CA SER A 82 6.32 -11.59 10.11
C SER A 82 7.37 -10.49 10.16
N ASP A 83 8.40 -10.52 9.33
CA ASP A 83 9.40 -9.43 9.26
C ASP A 83 8.83 -8.22 8.51
N LEU A 84 7.96 -8.47 7.52
CA LEU A 84 7.23 -7.40 6.80
C LEU A 84 5.99 -6.95 7.57
N ASN A 85 5.23 -7.88 8.14
CA ASN A 85 3.97 -7.60 8.80
C ASN A 85 3.89 -8.26 10.18
N PRO A 86 4.69 -7.79 11.16
CA PRO A 86 4.77 -8.39 12.49
C PRO A 86 3.46 -8.33 13.28
N LEU A 87 2.58 -7.39 12.92
CA LEU A 87 1.30 -7.17 13.60
C LEU A 87 0.12 -7.81 12.87
N ASN A 88 0.36 -8.57 11.78
CA ASN A 88 -0.67 -9.17 10.94
C ASN A 88 -1.75 -8.16 10.50
N LYS A 89 -1.34 -6.93 10.17
CA LYS A 89 -2.23 -5.90 9.65
C LYS A 89 -2.90 -6.39 8.37
N PRO A 90 -4.19 -6.06 8.16
CA PRO A 90 -4.83 -6.16 6.85
C PRO A 90 -3.95 -5.63 5.73
N VAL A 91 -3.85 -6.41 4.65
CA VAL A 91 -3.17 -6.00 3.41
C VAL A 91 -4.22 -5.56 2.42
N ILE A 92 -4.02 -4.39 1.82
CA ILE A 92 -4.87 -3.80 0.81
C ILE A 92 -4.03 -3.66 -0.46
N LEU A 93 -4.49 -4.24 -1.56
CA LEU A 93 -3.92 -3.94 -2.87
C LEU A 93 -4.68 -2.76 -3.49
N TYR A 94 -4.01 -1.63 -3.65
CA TYR A 94 -4.50 -0.50 -4.44
C TYR A 94 -4.10 -0.68 -5.91
N ALA A 95 -5.06 -1.05 -6.75
CA ALA A 95 -4.82 -1.44 -8.14
C ALA A 95 -5.84 -0.83 -9.11
N PRO A 96 -5.73 0.48 -9.42
CA PRO A 96 -6.74 1.20 -10.22
C PRO A 96 -6.93 0.67 -11.65
N ASN A 97 -5.97 -0.11 -12.16
CA ASN A 97 -6.01 -0.68 -13.50
C ASN A 97 -6.39 -2.17 -13.53
N TYR A 98 -6.71 -2.80 -12.39
CA TYR A 98 -7.09 -4.21 -12.35
C TYR A 98 -8.49 -4.42 -12.92
N LYS A 99 -8.67 -5.61 -13.53
CA LYS A 99 -9.98 -6.10 -13.95
C LYS A 99 -10.51 -7.10 -12.92
N PHE A 100 -11.82 -7.36 -12.94
CA PHE A 100 -12.51 -8.23 -11.98
C PHE A 100 -11.86 -9.60 -11.71
N THR A 101 -11.28 -10.24 -12.72
CA THR A 101 -10.74 -11.61 -12.59
C THR A 101 -9.47 -11.67 -11.72
N PRO A 102 -8.42 -10.86 -11.93
CA PRO A 102 -7.29 -10.73 -11.00
C PRO A 102 -7.65 -10.50 -9.54
N THR A 103 -8.77 -9.81 -9.28
CA THR A 103 -9.19 -9.42 -7.94
C THR A 103 -9.63 -10.62 -7.10
N GLN A 104 -10.26 -11.64 -7.69
CA GLN A 104 -10.82 -12.78 -6.94
C GLN A 104 -9.75 -13.62 -6.25
N ASP A 105 -8.64 -13.90 -6.92
CA ASP A 105 -7.54 -14.70 -6.36
C ASP A 105 -6.89 -13.98 -5.17
N ILE A 106 -6.79 -12.65 -5.22
CA ILE A 106 -6.22 -11.85 -4.13
C ILE A 106 -7.18 -11.78 -2.96
N ILE A 107 -8.48 -11.58 -3.21
CA ILE A 107 -9.50 -11.60 -2.15
C ILE A 107 -9.51 -12.97 -1.44
N ALA A 108 -9.35 -14.07 -2.18
CA ALA A 108 -9.29 -15.41 -1.61
C ALA A 108 -8.11 -15.63 -0.63
N THR A 109 -7.08 -14.77 -0.64
CA THR A 109 -5.98 -14.80 0.34
C THR A 109 -6.32 -14.14 1.68
N GLY A 110 -7.50 -13.53 1.80
CA GLY A 110 -7.87 -12.70 2.96
C GLY A 110 -7.43 -11.22 2.82
N SER A 111 -6.97 -10.82 1.64
CA SER A 111 -6.61 -9.44 1.32
C SER A 111 -7.82 -8.63 0.84
N TYR A 112 -7.71 -7.32 0.87
CA TYR A 112 -8.61 -6.41 0.17
C TYR A 112 -8.01 -5.97 -1.16
N VAL A 113 -8.87 -5.63 -2.13
CA VAL A 113 -8.47 -4.99 -3.39
C VAL A 113 -9.39 -3.80 -3.60
N VAL A 114 -8.81 -2.64 -3.84
CA VAL A 114 -9.53 -1.39 -4.14
C VAL A 114 -8.97 -0.81 -5.44
N CYS A 115 -9.86 -0.23 -6.25
CA CYS A 115 -9.53 0.30 -7.57
C CYS A 115 -9.66 1.82 -7.64
N SER A 116 -10.10 2.47 -6.56
CA SER A 116 -10.21 3.93 -6.49
C SER A 116 -9.73 4.47 -5.15
N GLN A 117 -9.35 5.75 -5.13
CA GLN A 117 -8.95 6.45 -3.91
C GLN A 117 -10.11 6.49 -2.90
N GLU A 118 -11.34 6.67 -3.38
CA GLU A 118 -12.53 6.70 -2.52
C GLU A 118 -12.72 5.37 -1.79
N GLU A 119 -12.72 4.24 -2.52
CA GLU A 119 -12.79 2.90 -1.93
C GLU A 119 -11.67 2.64 -0.91
N LEU A 120 -10.45 3.12 -1.20
CA LEU A 120 -9.34 2.99 -0.27
C LEU A 120 -9.61 3.73 1.05
N LEU A 121 -10.01 5.00 0.99
CA LEU A 121 -10.23 5.81 2.19
C LEU A 121 -11.43 5.31 2.99
N GLU A 122 -12.48 4.85 2.31
CA GLU A 122 -13.66 4.26 2.94
C GLU A 122 -13.30 2.97 3.67
N LEU A 123 -12.52 2.09 3.04
CA LEU A 123 -12.03 0.86 3.67
C LEU A 123 -11.09 1.15 4.85
N LEU A 124 -10.19 2.12 4.73
CA LEU A 124 -9.32 2.53 5.84
C LEU A 124 -10.13 3.04 7.04
N SER A 125 -11.21 3.79 6.79
CA SER A 125 -12.14 4.22 7.84
C SER A 125 -12.82 3.02 8.53
N ILE A 126 -13.27 2.03 7.77
CA ILE A 126 -13.88 0.80 8.31
C ILE A 126 -12.89 0.01 9.16
N LEU A 127 -11.62 -0.03 8.76
CA LEU A 127 -10.53 -0.69 9.50
C LEU A 127 -10.03 0.13 10.70
N GLY A 128 -10.57 1.34 10.91
CA GLY A 128 -10.18 2.23 12.00
C GLY A 128 -8.75 2.74 11.90
N ALA A 129 -8.22 2.87 10.67
CA ALA A 129 -6.86 3.32 10.37
C ALA A 129 -6.53 4.72 10.89
#